data_AF-A0A4Q5Z2B4-F1
#
_entry.id   AF-A0A4Q5Z2B4-F1
#
_cell.length_a   1.000
_cell.length_b   1.000
_cell.length_c   1.000
_cell.angle_alpha   90.00
_cell.angle_beta   90.00
_cell.angle_gamma   90.00
#
_symmetry.space_group_name_H-M   'P 1'
#
loop_
_entity.id
_entity.type
_entity.pdbx_description
1 polymer ?
#
loop_
_entity_poly.entity_id
_entity_poly.type
_entity_poly.pdbx_seq_one_letter_code
_entity_poly.pdbx_strand_id
1 'polypeptide(L)' 'MNRPETPKRVFAPAKADAESARNATPLPQTSDPAYRLAFQDNEFLLRDDLRPVRFQLELLKPELLLDEAGIRST' A
#
# COMPACT_ATOMS: atom_id res chain seq x y z
N MET A 1 30.21 -24.10 4.51
CA MET A 1 28.76 -24.03 4.19
C MET A 1 28.46 -22.60 3.76
N ASN A 2 27.97 -22.38 2.52
CA ASN A 2 27.59 -21.05 2.06
C ASN A 2 26.26 -20.64 2.70
N ARG A 3 26.21 -19.44 3.28
CA ARG A 3 24.99 -18.85 3.82
C ARG A 3 24.08 -18.44 2.64
N PRO A 4 22.76 -18.73 2.68
CA PRO A 4 21.88 -18.29 1.61
C PRO A 4 21.88 -16.76 1.53
N GLU A 5 22.07 -16.23 0.32
CA GLU A 5 21.97 -14.79 0.08
C GLU A 5 20.54 -14.32 0.36
N THR A 6 20.42 -13.24 1.13
CA THR A 6 19.11 -12.68 1.49
C THR A 6 18.62 -11.80 0.35
N PRO A 7 17.39 -11.99 -0.16
CA PRO A 7 16.88 -11.18 -1.26
C PRO A 7 16.75 -9.71 -0.86
N LYS A 8 17.06 -8.81 -1.79
CA LYS A 8 17.05 -7.34 -1.60
C LYS A 8 15.66 -6.78 -1.25
N ARG A 9 14.57 -7.48 -1.60
CA ARG A 9 13.20 -7.15 -1.21
C ARG A 9 12.44 -8.42 -0.85
N VAL A 10 11.86 -8.43 0.34
CA VAL A 10 11.03 -9.54 0.86
C VAL A 10 9.57 -9.38 0.42
N PHE A 11 9.09 -8.14 0.32
CA PHE A 11 7.70 -7.83 -0.03
C PHE A 11 7.59 -7.28 -1.46
N ALA A 12 6.53 -7.70 -2.15
CA ALA A 12 6.18 -7.20 -3.46
C ALA A 12 5.81 -5.70 -3.39
N PRO A 13 5.97 -4.93 -4.48
CA PRO A 13 5.44 -3.57 -4.54
C PRO A 13 3.92 -3.60 -4.64
N ALA A 14 3.24 -2.58 -4.10
CA ALA A 14 1.77 -2.50 -4.08
C ALA A 14 1.11 -2.68 -5.47
N LYS A 15 1.75 -2.19 -6.54
CA LYS A 15 1.29 -2.41 -7.92
C LYS A 15 1.29 -3.90 -8.30
N ALA A 16 2.31 -4.66 -7.91
CA ALA A 16 2.35 -6.09 -8.18
C ALA A 16 1.32 -6.85 -7.32
N ASP A 17 1.12 -6.47 -6.06
CA ASP A 17 0.08 -7.06 -5.20
C ASP A 17 -1.31 -6.84 -5.79
N ALA A 18 -1.59 -5.63 -6.30
CA ALA A 18 -2.83 -5.31 -6.99
C ALA A 18 -3.08 -6.20 -8.21
N GLU A 19 -2.06 -6.41 -9.05
CA GLU A 19 -2.14 -7.29 -10.21
C GLU A 19 -2.32 -8.76 -9.79
N SER A 20 -1.61 -9.23 -8.76
CA SER A 20 -1.79 -10.57 -8.22
C SER A 20 -3.19 -10.80 -7.66
N ALA A 21 -3.73 -9.83 -6.91
CA ALA A 21 -5.08 -9.91 -6.35
C ALA A 21 -6.16 -9.96 -7.45
N ARG A 22 -5.97 -9.20 -8.53
CA ARG A 22 -6.88 -9.23 -9.70
C ARG A 22 -6.90 -10.57 -10.43
N ASN A 23 -5.76 -11.25 -10.49
CA ASN A 23 -5.62 -12.53 -11.20
C ASN A 23 -5.90 -13.75 -10.31
N ALA A 24 -6.15 -13.54 -9.01
CA ALA A 24 -6.46 -14.63 -8.09
C ALA A 24 -7.81 -15.28 -8.45
N THR A 25 -7.88 -16.61 -8.38
CA THR A 25 -9.15 -17.32 -8.52
C THR A 25 -10.03 -16.98 -7.31
N PRO A 26 -11.25 -16.45 -7.48
CA PRO A 26 -12.12 -16.14 -6.35
C PRO A 26 -12.51 -17.44 -5.61
N LEU A 27 -12.26 -17.48 -4.30
CA LEU A 27 -12.83 -18.48 -3.40
C LEU A 27 -13.88 -17.81 -2.51
N PRO A 28 -14.87 -18.54 -1.98
CA PRO A 28 -15.85 -17.96 -1.05
C PRO A 28 -15.22 -17.21 0.13
N GLN A 29 -14.05 -17.66 0.59
CA GLN A 29 -13.29 -17.02 1.66
C GLN A 29 -12.65 -15.70 1.22
N THR A 30 -12.18 -15.60 -0.03
CA THR A 30 -11.46 -14.41 -0.55
C THR A 30 -12.36 -13.44 -1.30
N SER A 31 -13.63 -13.80 -1.51
CA SER A 31 -14.64 -12.92 -2.12
C SER A 31 -15.24 -11.90 -1.15
N ASP A 32 -15.02 -12.05 0.15
CA ASP A 32 -15.53 -11.09 1.15
C ASP A 32 -14.76 -9.75 1.08
N PRO A 33 -15.44 -8.59 1.19
CA PRO A 33 -14.80 -7.28 1.19
C PRO A 33 -13.66 -7.13 2.20
N ALA A 34 -13.69 -7.83 3.33
CA ALA A 34 -12.64 -7.80 4.35
C ALA A 34 -11.25 -8.24 3.85
N TYR A 35 -11.19 -8.95 2.71
CA TYR A 35 -9.94 -9.39 2.09
C TYR A 35 -9.46 -8.49 0.93
N ARG A 36 -10.16 -7.38 0.66
CA ARG A 36 -9.68 -6.39 -0.31
C ARG A 36 -8.39 -5.75 0.19
N LEU A 37 -7.49 -5.44 -0.73
CA LEU A 37 -6.28 -4.70 -0.40
C LEU A 37 -6.68 -3.31 0.12
N ALA A 38 -6.19 -2.94 1.30
CA ALA A 38 -6.58 -1.70 1.98
C ALA A 38 -6.39 -0.44 1.11
N PHE A 39 -5.33 -0.39 0.29
CA PHE A 39 -5.06 0.73 -0.61
C PHE A 39 -5.94 0.77 -1.87
N GLN A 40 -6.78 -0.25 -2.08
CA GLN A 40 -7.81 -0.30 -3.12
C GLN A 40 -9.24 -0.20 -2.55
N ASP A 41 -9.39 -0.21 -1.23
CA ASP A 41 -10.67 -0.17 -0.55
C ASP A 41 -10.97 1.24 -0.02
N ASN A 42 -11.67 2.03 -0.85
CA ASN A 42 -12.06 3.38 -0.48
C ASN A 42 -13.03 3.42 0.70
N GLU A 43 -13.94 2.45 0.83
CA GLU A 43 -14.89 2.42 1.94
C GLU A 43 -14.15 2.20 3.27
N PHE A 44 -13.18 1.28 3.27
CA PHE A 44 -12.27 1.08 4.40
C PHE A 44 -11.51 2.37 4.74
N LEU A 45 -10.85 2.97 3.73
CA LEU A 45 -10.05 4.19 3.93
C LEU A 45 -10.86 5.37 4.45
N LEU A 46 -12.16 5.44 4.19
CA LEU A 46 -13.04 6.55 4.60
C LEU A 46 -13.65 6.40 6.00
N ARG A 47 -13.46 5.26 6.68
CA ARG A 47 -14.00 5.05 8.03
C ARG A 47 -13.52 6.11 9.03
N ASP A 48 -14.36 6.46 10.00
CA ASP A 48 -14.04 7.51 10.98
C ASP A 48 -12.85 7.17 11.88
N ASP A 49 -12.67 5.89 12.21
CA ASP A 49 -11.55 5.36 13.02
C ASP A 49 -10.18 5.51 12.33
N LEU A 50 -10.15 5.55 10.99
CA LEU A 50 -8.92 5.76 10.21
C LEU A 50 -8.55 7.22 9.98
N ARG A 51 -9.27 8.18 10.60
CA ARG A 51 -8.91 9.61 10.51
C ARG A 51 -7.44 9.89 10.85
N PRO A 52 -6.82 9.30 11.89
CA PRO A 52 -5.40 9.54 12.20
C PRO A 52 -4.46 9.09 11.06
N VAL A 53 -4.76 7.95 10.42
CA VAL A 53 -3.96 7.43 9.30
C VAL A 53 -4.11 8.32 8.07
N ARG A 54 -5.35 8.75 7.74
CA ARG A 54 -5.57 9.71 6.65
C ARG A 54 -4.84 11.02 6.89
N PHE A 55 -4.90 11.55 8.12
CA PHE A 55 -4.19 12.78 8.47
C PHE A 55 -2.68 12.65 8.25
N GLN A 56 -2.09 11.51 8.65
CA GLN A 56 -0.68 11.21 8.37
C GLN A 56 -0.38 11.21 6.86
N LEU A 57 -1.24 10.60 6.04
CA LEU A 57 -1.06 10.59 4.58
C LEU A 57 -1.15 11.99 3.97
N GLU A 58 -2.05 12.84 4.48
CA GLU A 58 -2.17 14.22 4.02
C GLU A 58 -0.96 15.09 4.38
N LEU A 59 -0.27 14.79 5.49
CA LEU A 59 1.01 15.43 5.83
C LEU A 59 2.17 14.89 4.98
N LEU A 60 2.19 13.59 4.69
CA LEU A 60 3.26 12.95 3.92
C LEU A 60 3.21 13.31 2.43
N LYS A 61 2.01 13.46 1.86
CA LYS A 61 1.81 13.77 0.44
C LYS A 61 2.59 15.01 -0.04
N PRO A 62 2.52 16.19 0.62
CA PRO A 62 3.30 17.35 0.20
C PRO A 62 4.80 17.11 0.31
N GLU A 63 5.28 16.44 1.37
CA GLU A 63 6.70 16.12 1.53
C GLU A 63 7.24 15.30 0.34
N LEU A 64 6.53 14.24 -0.04
CA LEU A 64 6.92 13.39 -1.18
C LEU A 64 6.95 14.19 -2.49
N LEU A 65 5.96 15.06 -2.72
CA LEU A 65 5.90 15.84 -3.96
C LEU A 65 6.97 16.94 -4.02
N LEU A 66 7.33 17.54 -2.89
CA LEU A 66 8.44 18.49 -2.82
C LEU A 66 9.77 17.79 -3.11
N ASP A 67 9.98 16.61 -2.54
CA ASP A 67 11.16 15.78 -2.78
C ASP A 67 11.26 15.35 -4.24
N GLU A 68 10.16 14.90 -4.85
CA GLU A 68 10.07 14.54 -6.27
C GLU A 68 10.39 15.75 -7.19
N ALA A 69 9.99 16.96 -6.77
CA ALA A 69 10.30 18.20 -7.47
C ALA A 69 11.71 18.76 -7.16
N GLY A 70 12.45 18.14 -6.24
CA GLY A 70 13.77 18.60 -5.81
C GLY A 70 13.78 19.90 -5.01
N ILE A 71 12.64 20.30 -4.42
CA ILE A 71 12.49 21.54 -3.66
C ILE A 71 12.94 21.28 -2.21
N ARG A 72 14.08 21.87 -1.81
CA ARG A 72 14.64 21.71 -0.46
C ARG A 72 14.49 22.93 0.46
N SER A 73 14.05 24.06 -0.08
CA SER A 73 13.78 25.31 0.64
C SER A 73 12.88 26.21 -0.22
N THR A 74 11.95 26.91 0.41
CA THR A 74 11.12 27.97 -0.20
C THR A 74 11.71 29.35 0.07
#